data_AF-A0A392M838-F1
#
_entry.id   AF-A0A392M838-F1
#
_cell.length_a   1.000
_cell.length_b   1.000
_cell.length_c   1.000
_cell.angle_alpha   90.00
_cell.angle_beta   90.00
_cell.angle_gamma   90.00
#
_symmetry.space_group_name_H-M   'P 1'
#
loop_
_entity.id
_entity.type
_entity.pdbx_description
1 polymer ?
#
loop_
_entity_poly.entity_id
_entity_poly.type
_entity_poly.pdbx_seq_one_letter_code
_entity_poly.pdbx_strand_id
1 'polypeptide(L)'
;MSLFAVQTKSKLSWIAQLRSNPTQQKYKHGGGIFGFFGTKDNLIDHYGKKLEDIEENLRLKQSEASLIAEEARAAFVFFKSRYGAASAFHLQPSINPTQWITEPAPQPHDVYWPFFSESFMKQWISKKFVTQVITGYLPSLILQMSLKLVPPVMGFLSSIQGYISHIFHQLEVILDLRDITGKLAVAVPAQ
;
A
#
# COMPACT_ATOMS: atom_id res chain seq x y z
N MET A 1 -31.13 -8.55 14.17
CA MET A 1 -31.61 -7.66 13.08
C MET A 1 -32.33 -6.39 13.52
N SER A 2 -32.81 -6.24 14.76
CA SER A 2 -33.52 -5.01 15.18
C SER A 2 -32.59 -3.90 15.69
N LEU A 3 -31.48 -4.23 16.36
CA LEU A 3 -30.65 -3.23 17.05
C LEU A 3 -29.83 -2.35 16.08
N PHE A 4 -29.24 -2.95 15.04
CA PHE A 4 -28.53 -2.20 13.99
C PHE A 4 -29.47 -1.29 13.19
N ALA A 5 -30.68 -1.77 12.85
CA ALA A 5 -31.66 -0.99 12.12
C ALA A 5 -32.25 0.18 12.94
N VAL A 6 -32.37 0.03 14.26
CA VAL A 6 -32.79 1.11 15.17
C VAL A 6 -31.67 2.16 15.30
N GLN A 7 -30.42 1.73 15.38
CA GLN A 7 -29.27 2.62 15.54
C GLN A 7 -29.03 3.47 14.27
N THR A 8 -29.21 2.90 13.07
CA THR A 8 -29.12 3.64 11.82
C THR A 8 -30.26 4.65 11.66
N LYS A 9 -31.49 4.30 12.02
CA LYS A 9 -32.64 5.24 11.97
C LYS A 9 -32.47 6.45 12.89
N SER A 10 -32.01 6.23 14.12
CA SER A 10 -31.74 7.31 15.08
C SER A 10 -30.64 8.26 14.58
N LYS A 11 -29.53 7.69 14.09
CA LYS A 11 -28.39 8.47 13.56
C LYS A 11 -28.77 9.26 12.30
N LEU A 12 -29.55 8.66 11.38
CA LEU A 12 -30.05 9.31 10.18
C LEU A 12 -31.05 10.43 10.51
N SER A 13 -31.92 10.23 11.50
CA SER A 13 -32.83 11.27 12.03
C SER A 13 -32.05 12.47 12.56
N TRP A 14 -30.98 12.22 13.33
CA TRP A 14 -30.12 13.27 13.87
C TRP A 14 -29.39 14.05 12.76
N ILE A 15 -28.88 13.38 11.73
CA ILE A 15 -28.25 14.03 10.57
C ILE A 15 -29.28 14.87 9.78
N ALA A 16 -30.50 14.37 9.59
CA ALA A 16 -31.58 15.11 8.96
C ALA A 16 -32.00 16.33 9.79
N GLN A 17 -31.99 16.22 11.12
CA GLN A 17 -32.27 17.31 12.04
C GLN A 17 -31.17 18.37 12.03
N LEU A 18 -29.89 17.97 11.94
CA LEU A 18 -28.77 18.89 11.75
C LEU A 18 -28.84 19.66 10.42
N ARG A 19 -29.30 19.02 9.35
CA ARG A 19 -29.55 19.66 8.05
C ARG A 19 -30.64 20.73 8.13
N SER A 20 -31.62 20.57 9.03
CA SER A 20 -32.80 21.44 9.13
C SER A 20 -32.63 22.69 10.01
N ASN A 21 -31.54 22.80 10.78
CA ASN A 21 -31.33 23.93 11.68
C ASN A 21 -30.13 24.80 11.29
N PRO A 22 -30.23 25.63 10.23
CA PRO A 22 -29.25 26.67 9.97
C PRO A 22 -29.56 27.87 10.89
N THR A 23 -29.20 27.77 12.18
CA THR A 23 -29.22 28.93 13.07
C THR A 23 -28.23 29.97 12.56
N GLN A 24 -28.81 30.95 11.88
CA GLN A 24 -28.23 32.21 11.47
C GLN A 24 -27.63 32.93 12.68
N GLN A 25 -26.31 32.93 12.82
CA GLN A 25 -25.63 33.96 13.61
C GLN A 25 -24.85 34.87 12.66
N LYS A 26 -25.64 35.69 11.97
CA LYS A 26 -25.22 36.65 10.95
C LYS A 26 -24.80 37.95 11.64
N TYR A 27 -23.54 38.03 12.07
CA TYR A 27 -22.98 39.28 12.58
C TYR A 27 -22.53 40.17 11.41
N LYS A 28 -23.31 41.22 11.12
CA LYS A 28 -22.93 42.27 10.16
C LYS A 28 -22.23 43.43 10.88
N HIS A 29 -20.99 43.66 10.45
CA HIS A 29 -20.17 44.89 10.42
C HIS A 29 -19.85 45.74 11.67
N GLY A 30 -18.55 45.90 11.87
CA GLY A 30 -17.89 47.18 12.18
C GLY A 30 -16.47 47.16 11.58
N GLY A 31 -16.19 48.02 10.60
CA GLY A 31 -14.90 48.09 9.90
C GLY A 31 -13.80 48.76 10.73
N GLY A 32 -12.56 48.27 10.60
CA GLY A 32 -11.36 48.84 11.22
C GLY A 32 -10.12 48.53 10.39
N ILE A 33 -9.21 49.50 10.32
CA ILE A 33 -8.14 49.72 9.31
C ILE A 33 -6.93 48.77 9.48
N PHE A 34 -7.17 47.49 9.77
CA PHE A 34 -6.11 46.48 9.85
C PHE A 34 -6.62 45.13 9.34
N GLY A 35 -6.75 45.06 8.00
CA GLY A 35 -7.29 43.92 7.26
C GLY A 35 -6.36 42.71 7.19
N PHE A 36 -6.06 42.08 8.33
CA PHE A 36 -5.33 40.81 8.39
C PHE A 36 -6.08 39.68 9.11
N PHE A 37 -7.41 39.76 9.24
CA PHE A 37 -8.19 38.63 9.74
C PHE A 37 -9.50 38.41 8.97
N GLY A 38 -9.56 37.26 8.27
CA GLY A 38 -10.78 36.46 8.19
C GLY A 38 -11.39 36.26 6.81
N THR A 39 -10.91 35.26 6.05
CA THR A 39 -11.71 34.65 4.98
C THR A 39 -12.55 33.53 5.60
N LYS A 40 -13.67 33.88 6.24
CA LYS A 40 -14.59 32.92 6.88
C LYS A 40 -15.68 32.38 5.93
N ASP A 41 -15.68 32.79 4.67
CA ASP A 41 -16.85 32.64 3.80
C ASP A 41 -16.87 31.37 2.93
N ASN A 42 -16.01 30.37 3.16
CA ASN A 42 -16.01 29.11 2.39
C ASN A 42 -16.02 27.83 3.25
N LEU A 43 -16.14 27.94 4.58
CA LEU A 43 -16.04 26.76 5.44
C LEU A 43 -17.30 25.88 5.34
N ILE A 44 -18.48 26.51 5.33
CA ILE A 44 -19.78 25.82 5.21
C ILE A 44 -19.89 25.14 3.84
N ASP A 45 -19.50 25.83 2.77
CA ASP A 45 -19.50 25.29 1.42
C ASP A 45 -18.50 24.13 1.27
N HIS A 46 -17.30 24.27 1.84
CA HIS A 46 -16.29 23.22 1.88
C HIS A 46 -16.77 21.97 2.64
N TYR A 47 -17.42 22.13 3.79
CA TYR A 47 -17.98 21.02 4.54
C TYR A 47 -19.23 20.43 3.87
N GLY A 48 -20.04 21.25 3.19
CA GLY A 48 -21.17 20.81 2.37
C GLY A 48 -20.69 19.90 1.24
N LYS A 49 -19.69 20.35 0.48
CA LYS A 49 -19.05 19.56 -0.57
C LYS A 49 -18.41 18.27 -0.05
N LYS A 50 -17.73 18.35 1.12
CA LYS A 50 -17.13 17.16 1.75
C LYS A 50 -18.19 16.17 2.22
N LEU A 51 -19.36 16.63 2.65
CA LEU A 51 -20.46 15.76 3.09
C LEU A 51 -21.13 15.07 1.89
N GLU A 52 -21.33 15.80 0.79
CA GLU A 52 -21.86 15.27 -0.45
C GLU A 52 -20.94 14.18 -1.05
N ASP A 53 -19.63 14.43 -1.05
CA ASP A 53 -18.63 13.44 -1.47
C ASP A 53 -18.64 12.18 -0.58
N ILE A 54 -18.83 12.33 0.74
CA ILE A 54 -18.94 11.18 1.66
C ILE A 54 -20.23 10.40 1.41
N GLU A 55 -21.35 11.08 1.17
CA GLU A 55 -22.65 10.46 0.90
C GLU A 55 -22.64 9.70 -0.44
N GLU A 56 -22.04 10.28 -1.48
CA GLU A 56 -21.87 9.62 -2.78
C GLU A 56 -20.96 8.38 -2.65
N ASN A 57 -19.81 8.52 -1.98
CA ASN A 57 -18.91 7.39 -1.70
C ASN A 57 -19.60 6.29 -0.87
N LEU A 58 -20.49 6.65 0.06
CA LEU A 58 -21.28 5.69 0.82
C LEU A 58 -22.29 4.99 -0.08
N ARG A 59 -22.98 5.72 -0.96
CA ARG A 59 -23.96 5.16 -1.90
C ARG A 59 -23.30 4.20 -2.88
N LEU A 60 -22.13 4.56 -3.42
CA LEU A 60 -21.30 3.72 -4.27
C LEU A 60 -20.82 2.47 -3.52
N LYS A 61 -20.23 2.64 -2.33
CA LYS A 61 -19.84 1.51 -1.48
C LYS A 61 -21.01 0.64 -1.06
N GLN A 62 -22.21 1.19 -0.94
CA GLN A 62 -23.41 0.45 -0.57
C GLN A 62 -24.01 -0.31 -1.77
N SER A 63 -23.92 0.23 -2.98
CA SER A 63 -24.23 -0.53 -4.20
C SER A 63 -23.21 -1.65 -4.42
N GLU A 64 -21.92 -1.37 -4.25
CA GLU A 64 -20.86 -2.38 -4.33
C GLU A 64 -21.01 -3.42 -3.22
N ALA A 65 -21.22 -2.99 -1.98
CA ALA A 65 -21.49 -3.90 -0.87
C ALA A 65 -22.79 -4.68 -1.07
N SER A 66 -23.83 -4.14 -1.70
CA SER A 66 -25.04 -4.93 -1.99
C SER A 66 -24.81 -5.97 -3.09
N LEU A 67 -23.88 -5.71 -4.01
CA LEU A 67 -23.46 -6.67 -5.04
C LEU A 67 -22.43 -7.69 -4.51
N ILE A 68 -21.67 -7.33 -3.48
CA ILE A 68 -20.56 -8.11 -2.89
C ILE A 68 -20.96 -8.81 -1.57
N ALA A 69 -21.99 -8.34 -0.86
CA ALA A 69 -22.44 -8.89 0.42
C ALA A 69 -23.13 -10.25 0.29
N GLU A 70 -23.23 -10.80 -0.92
CA GLU A 70 -23.94 -12.05 -1.17
C GLU A 70 -23.09 -13.32 -0.91
N GLU A 71 -21.76 -13.24 -0.80
CA GLU A 71 -20.93 -14.47 -0.69
C GLU A 71 -20.09 -14.60 0.60
N ALA A 72 -20.52 -14.00 1.71
CA ALA A 72 -19.89 -14.34 2.99
C ALA A 72 -20.24 -15.78 3.40
N ARG A 73 -19.23 -16.67 3.45
CA ARG A 73 -19.34 -18.08 3.91
C ARG A 73 -19.59 -18.22 5.43
N ALA A 74 -20.13 -17.20 6.07
CA ALA A 74 -20.47 -17.16 7.48
C ALA A 74 -21.71 -16.28 7.67
N ALA A 75 -22.59 -16.67 8.60
CA ALA A 75 -23.83 -15.96 8.87
C ALA A 75 -24.11 -15.90 10.37
N PHE A 76 -24.74 -14.81 10.82
CA PHE A 76 -25.21 -14.69 12.18
C PHE A 76 -26.62 -15.24 12.30
N VAL A 77 -26.80 -16.23 13.17
CA VAL A 77 -28.11 -16.81 13.48
C VAL A 77 -28.61 -16.30 14.83
N PHE A 78 -29.91 -15.99 14.90
CA PHE A 78 -30.55 -15.50 16.12
C PHE A 78 -31.64 -16.46 16.55
N PHE A 79 -31.65 -16.81 17.84
CA PHE A 79 -32.67 -17.66 18.43
C PHE A 79 -33.56 -16.84 19.37
N LYS A 80 -34.84 -17.20 19.47
CA LYS A 80 -35.77 -16.56 20.41
C LYS A 80 -35.46 -16.86 21.88
N SER A 81 -34.72 -17.93 22.15
CA SER A 81 -34.37 -18.38 23.51
C SER A 81 -32.89 -18.73 23.61
N ARG A 82 -32.30 -18.40 24.77
CA ARG A 82 -30.91 -18.78 25.12
C ARG A 82 -30.71 -20.30 25.12
N TYR A 83 -31.73 -21.04 25.54
CA TYR A 83 -31.69 -22.51 25.55
C TYR A 83 -31.64 -23.04 24.11
N GLY A 84 -32.44 -22.48 23.21
CA GLY A 84 -32.43 -22.84 21.78
C GLY A 84 -31.09 -22.55 21.10
N ALA A 85 -30.44 -21.43 21.43
CA ALA A 85 -29.11 -21.10 20.94
C ALA A 85 -28.05 -22.10 21.45
N ALA A 86 -28.07 -22.42 22.75
CA ALA A 86 -27.15 -23.38 23.33
C ALA A 86 -27.33 -24.79 22.75
N SER A 87 -28.58 -25.22 22.56
CA SER A 87 -28.88 -26.50 21.91
C SER A 87 -28.39 -26.52 20.47
N ALA A 88 -28.59 -25.47 19.67
CA ALA A 88 -28.11 -25.41 18.28
C ALA A 88 -26.57 -25.33 18.16
N PHE A 89 -25.89 -24.75 19.16
CA PHE A 89 -24.43 -24.79 19.23
C PHE A 89 -23.91 -26.21 19.46
N HIS A 90 -24.55 -26.95 20.37
CA HIS A 90 -24.16 -28.33 20.67
C HIS A 90 -24.64 -29.36 19.64
N LEU A 91 -25.68 -29.05 18.87
CA LEU A 91 -26.23 -29.91 17.82
C LEU A 91 -25.65 -29.50 16.47
N GLN A 92 -24.59 -30.18 16.04
CA GLN A 92 -23.98 -29.96 14.74
C GLN A 92 -24.94 -30.50 13.65
N PRO A 93 -25.50 -29.67 12.74
CA PRO A 93 -26.55 -30.13 11.82
C PRO A 93 -26.05 -31.00 10.65
N SER A 94 -24.74 -31.08 10.46
CA SER A 94 -24.11 -31.55 9.21
C SER A 94 -23.56 -32.97 9.32
N ILE A 95 -23.78 -33.78 8.28
CA ILE A 95 -23.15 -35.09 8.05
C ILE A 95 -21.63 -34.96 7.83
N ASN A 96 -21.18 -33.79 7.37
CA ASN A 96 -19.77 -33.47 7.16
C ASN A 96 -19.26 -32.53 8.28
N PRO A 97 -18.28 -32.95 9.10
CA PRO A 97 -17.81 -32.15 10.25
C PRO A 97 -17.10 -30.85 9.86
N THR A 98 -16.72 -30.68 8.59
CA THR A 98 -16.04 -29.48 8.08
C THR A 98 -17.01 -28.42 7.56
N GLN A 99 -18.29 -28.76 7.42
CA GLN A 99 -19.33 -27.89 6.87
C GLN A 99 -20.29 -27.46 7.98
N TRP A 100 -20.69 -26.18 7.98
CA TRP A 100 -21.60 -25.59 9.00
C TRP A 100 -21.04 -25.62 10.42
N ILE A 101 -19.80 -25.16 10.57
CA ILE A 101 -19.18 -24.98 11.88
C ILE A 101 -19.92 -23.86 12.62
N THR A 102 -20.39 -24.15 13.83
CA THR A 102 -21.10 -23.19 14.69
C THR A 102 -20.19 -22.74 15.82
N GLU A 103 -20.07 -21.44 15.99
CA GLU A 103 -19.34 -20.83 17.11
C GLU A 103 -20.25 -19.82 17.84
N PRO A 104 -20.08 -19.62 19.15
CA PRO A 104 -20.82 -18.58 19.86
C PRO A 104 -20.48 -17.22 19.26
N ALA A 105 -21.51 -16.50 18.80
CA ALA A 105 -21.32 -15.21 18.15
C ALA A 105 -20.64 -14.22 19.11
N PRO A 106 -19.55 -13.56 18.68
CA PRO A 106 -18.89 -12.56 19.50
C PRO A 106 -19.76 -11.31 19.70
N GLN A 107 -19.41 -10.50 20.70
CA GLN A 107 -20.13 -9.26 20.96
C GLN A 107 -20.01 -8.32 19.75
N PRO A 108 -21.01 -7.49 19.46
CA PRO A 108 -21.09 -6.72 18.20
C PRO A 108 -19.92 -5.76 17.97
N HIS A 109 -19.25 -5.32 19.03
CA HIS A 109 -18.05 -4.47 18.99
C HIS A 109 -16.74 -5.26 18.82
N ASP A 110 -16.75 -6.55 19.13
CA ASP A 110 -15.58 -7.43 19.03
C ASP A 110 -15.52 -8.15 17.66
N VAL A 111 -16.54 -7.96 16.81
CA VAL A 111 -16.59 -8.53 15.45
C VAL A 111 -15.70 -7.70 14.52
N TYR A 112 -14.65 -8.33 14.00
CA TYR A 112 -13.81 -7.72 12.96
C TYR A 112 -14.45 -7.86 11.57
N TRP A 113 -15.36 -6.93 11.25
CA TRP A 113 -16.11 -6.89 9.98
C TRP A 113 -15.28 -7.00 8.69
N PRO A 114 -14.06 -6.42 8.59
CA PRO A 114 -13.28 -6.53 7.36
C PRO A 114 -12.95 -7.98 6.97
N PHE A 115 -12.89 -8.92 7.91
CA PHE A 115 -12.63 -10.34 7.62
C PHE A 115 -13.74 -10.99 6.79
N PHE A 116 -14.99 -10.54 6.95
CA PHE A 116 -16.15 -11.07 6.23
C PHE A 116 -16.33 -10.46 4.83
N SER A 117 -15.49 -9.48 4.46
CA SER A 117 -15.48 -8.91 3.11
C SER A 117 -14.58 -9.73 2.21
N GLU A 118 -15.14 -10.27 1.12
CA GLU A 118 -14.37 -10.99 0.11
C GLU A 118 -13.22 -10.16 -0.46
N SER A 119 -13.43 -8.86 -0.65
CA SER A 119 -12.42 -7.95 -1.18
C SER A 119 -11.21 -7.86 -0.25
N PHE A 120 -11.42 -7.86 1.07
CA PHE A 120 -10.33 -7.81 2.04
C PHE A 120 -9.55 -9.11 2.09
N MET A 121 -10.23 -10.27 2.11
CA MET A 121 -9.58 -11.58 2.06
C MET A 121 -8.75 -11.73 0.79
N LYS A 122 -9.31 -11.38 -0.36
CA LYS A 122 -8.62 -11.42 -1.66
C LYS A 122 -7.40 -10.49 -1.69
N GLN A 123 -7.54 -9.28 -1.15
CA GLN A 123 -6.46 -8.30 -1.09
C GLN A 123 -5.35 -8.70 -0.10
N TRP A 124 -5.72 -9.34 1.01
CA TRP A 124 -4.75 -9.84 1.99
C TRP A 124 -3.94 -11.01 1.42
N ILE A 125 -4.64 -11.98 0.79
CA ILE A 125 -4.01 -13.12 0.12
C ILE A 125 -3.09 -12.64 -1.01
N SER A 126 -3.55 -11.70 -1.85
CA SER A 126 -2.74 -11.16 -2.94
C SER A 126 -1.52 -10.39 -2.43
N LYS A 127 -1.67 -9.59 -1.38
CA LYS A 127 -0.55 -8.86 -0.77
C LYS A 127 0.52 -9.81 -0.22
N LYS A 128 0.10 -10.88 0.47
CA LYS A 128 1.02 -11.93 0.96
C LYS A 128 1.74 -12.63 -0.19
N PHE A 129 1.01 -12.99 -1.25
CA PHE A 129 1.57 -13.61 -2.44
C PHE A 129 2.60 -12.71 -3.14
N VAL A 130 2.28 -11.43 -3.36
CA VAL A 130 3.19 -10.46 -3.99
C VAL A 130 4.46 -10.28 -3.17
N THR A 131 4.36 -10.15 -1.85
CA THR A 131 5.55 -10.08 -0.99
C THR A 131 6.44 -11.31 -1.12
N GLN A 132 5.84 -12.51 -1.12
CA GLN A 132 6.59 -13.76 -1.25
C GLN A 132 7.28 -13.87 -2.62
N VAL A 133 6.60 -13.47 -3.69
CA VAL A 133 7.19 -13.43 -5.05
C VAL A 133 8.34 -12.43 -5.09
N ILE A 134 8.19 -11.22 -4.55
CA ILE A 134 9.26 -10.23 -4.53
C ILE A 134 10.46 -10.76 -3.73
N THR A 135 10.26 -11.32 -2.55
CA THR A 135 11.38 -11.82 -1.73
C THR A 135 12.07 -13.06 -2.30
N GLY A 136 11.35 -13.91 -3.06
CA GLY A 136 11.91 -15.14 -3.63
C GLY A 136 12.45 -14.98 -5.05
N TYR A 137 11.71 -14.28 -5.90
CA TYR A 137 12.00 -14.17 -7.33
C TYR A 137 12.97 -13.02 -7.63
N LEU A 138 12.83 -11.87 -6.97
CA LEU A 138 13.66 -10.69 -7.25
C LEU A 138 15.16 -10.95 -7.00
N PRO A 139 15.59 -11.59 -5.88
CA PRO A 139 17.00 -11.89 -5.66
C PRO A 139 17.54 -12.93 -6.64
N SER A 140 16.73 -13.95 -6.99
CA SER A 140 17.12 -14.96 -7.97
C SER A 140 17.32 -14.36 -9.36
N LEU A 141 16.45 -13.44 -9.77
CA LEU A 141 16.55 -12.73 -11.04
C LEU A 141 17.80 -11.84 -11.08
N ILE A 142 18.07 -11.10 -10.00
CA ILE A 142 19.26 -10.24 -9.93
C ILE A 142 20.55 -11.06 -9.96
N LEU A 143 20.57 -12.21 -9.29
CA LEU A 143 21.72 -13.14 -9.33
C LEU A 143 21.94 -13.70 -10.73
N GLN A 144 20.88 -14.10 -11.44
CA GLN A 144 21.00 -14.59 -12.81
C GLN A 144 21.50 -13.52 -13.77
N MET A 145 21.04 -12.27 -13.62
CA MET A 145 21.54 -11.14 -14.41
C MET A 145 23.03 -10.88 -14.15
N SER A 146 23.45 -10.89 -12.88
CA SER A 146 24.86 -10.76 -12.50
C SER A 146 25.72 -11.89 -13.05
N LEU A 147 25.28 -13.15 -12.96
CA LEU A 147 26.03 -14.30 -13.45
C LEU A 147 26.19 -14.30 -14.98
N LYS A 148 25.20 -13.83 -15.73
CA LYS A 148 25.32 -13.66 -17.20
C LYS A 148 26.19 -12.46 -17.60
N LEU A 149 26.32 -11.47 -16.72
CA LEU A 149 27.15 -10.28 -16.96
C LEU A 149 28.65 -10.54 -16.70
N VAL A 150 28.99 -11.50 -15.82
CA VAL A 150 30.38 -11.83 -15.49
C VAL A 150 31.23 -12.21 -16.72
N PRO A 151 30.80 -13.12 -17.63
CA PRO A 151 31.58 -13.49 -18.81
C PRO A 151 31.92 -12.33 -19.77
N PRO A 152 30.99 -11.46 -20.19
CA PRO A 152 31.33 -10.30 -21.03
C PRO A 152 32.20 -9.28 -20.29
N VAL A 153 32.02 -9.09 -18.98
CA VAL A 153 32.92 -8.25 -18.17
C VAL A 153 34.35 -8.81 -18.15
N MET A 154 34.50 -10.13 -18.01
CA MET A 154 35.82 -10.78 -18.07
C MET A 154 36.48 -10.59 -19.44
N GLY A 155 35.71 -10.73 -20.53
CA GLY A 155 36.21 -10.45 -21.89
C GLY A 155 36.66 -8.99 -22.06
N PHE A 156 35.91 -8.05 -21.50
CA PHE A 156 36.24 -6.62 -21.53
C PHE A 156 37.50 -6.29 -20.72
N LEU A 157 37.64 -6.83 -19.50
CA LEU A 157 38.83 -6.65 -18.66
C LEU A 157 40.08 -7.28 -19.28
N SER A 158 39.93 -8.44 -19.94
CA SER A 158 41.02 -9.08 -20.70
C SER A 158 41.52 -8.19 -21.85
N SER A 159 40.60 -7.53 -22.57
CA SER A 159 40.97 -6.58 -23.63
C SER A 159 41.75 -5.39 -23.08
N ILE A 160 41.33 -4.81 -21.95
CA ILE A 160 42.03 -3.69 -21.30
C ILE A 160 43.44 -4.09 -20.89
N GLN A 161 43.61 -5.26 -20.26
CA GLN A 161 44.93 -5.74 -19.84
C GLN A 161 45.87 -5.95 -21.03
N GLY A 162 45.35 -6.41 -22.18
CA GLY A 162 46.12 -6.54 -23.42
C GLY A 162 46.58 -5.21 -24.01
N TYR A 163 45.79 -4.14 -23.91
CA TYR A 163 46.22 -2.80 -24.34
C TYR A 163 47.28 -2.21 -23.40
N ILE A 164 47.11 -2.39 -22.09
CA ILE A 164 48.05 -1.87 -21.10
C ILE A 164 49.43 -2.53 -21.25
N SER A 165 49.51 -3.82 -21.55
CA SER A 165 50.80 -4.51 -21.74
C SER A 165 51.57 -4.02 -22.97
N HIS A 166 50.90 -3.76 -24.09
CA HIS A 166 51.54 -3.25 -25.29
C HIS A 166 52.06 -1.82 -25.11
N ILE A 167 51.28 -0.95 -24.47
CA ILE A 167 51.68 0.43 -24.17
C ILE A 167 52.85 0.45 -23.18
N PHE A 168 52.84 -0.41 -22.16
CA PHE A 168 53.90 -0.48 -21.16
C PHE A 168 55.23 -0.94 -21.79
N HIS A 169 55.20 -1.97 -22.64
CA HIS A 169 56.40 -2.42 -23.35
C HIS A 169 56.94 -1.38 -24.34
N GLN A 170 56.06 -0.61 -25.00
CA GLN A 170 56.46 0.54 -25.83
C GLN A 170 57.15 1.63 -25.01
N LEU A 171 56.62 1.95 -23.84
CA LEU A 171 57.21 2.97 -22.96
C LEU A 171 58.56 2.55 -22.40
N GLU A 172 58.72 1.28 -22.03
CA GLU A 172 59.96 0.69 -21.52
C GLU A 172 61.08 0.82 -22.56
N VAL A 173 60.81 0.41 -23.81
CA VAL A 173 61.79 0.49 -24.91
C VAL A 173 62.16 1.94 -25.22
N ILE A 174 61.20 2.86 -25.21
CA ILE A 174 61.46 4.28 -25.45
C ILE A 174 62.26 4.90 -24.31
N LEU A 175 61.98 4.54 -23.05
CA LEU A 175 62.72 5.00 -21.88
C LEU A 175 64.17 4.46 -21.88
N ASP A 176 64.36 3.19 -22.22
CA ASP A 176 65.68 2.55 -22.31
C ASP A 176 66.53 3.20 -23.43
N LEU A 177 65.93 3.43 -24.60
CA LEU A 177 66.57 4.18 -25.69
C LEU A 177 66.93 5.62 -25.28
N ARG A 178 66.05 6.28 -24.53
CA ARG A 178 66.26 7.67 -24.08
C ARG A 178 67.35 7.75 -23.00
N ASP A 179 67.47 6.75 -22.13
CA ASP A 179 68.56 6.66 -21.15
C ASP A 179 69.91 6.43 -21.84
N ILE A 180 69.99 5.49 -22.79
CA ILE A 180 71.21 5.23 -23.57
C ILE A 180 71.64 6.48 -24.36
N THR A 181 70.69 7.13 -25.03
CA THR A 181 70.96 8.37 -25.77
C THR A 181 71.40 9.50 -24.83
N GLY A 182 70.81 9.61 -23.64
CA GLY A 182 71.23 10.56 -22.60
C GLY A 182 72.63 10.28 -22.06
N LYS A 183 72.99 9.01 -21.87
CA LYS A 183 74.33 8.57 -21.46
C LYS A 183 75.38 8.90 -22.52
N LEU A 184 75.09 8.68 -23.81
CA LEU A 184 75.98 9.08 -24.90
C LEU A 184 76.11 10.60 -25.01
N ALA A 185 75.02 11.35 -24.86
CA ALA A 185 75.04 12.82 -24.94
C ALA A 185 75.89 13.47 -23.83
N VAL A 186 76.00 12.84 -22.65
CA VAL A 186 76.85 13.30 -21.55
C VAL A 186 78.30 12.81 -21.70
N ALA A 187 78.51 11.64 -22.33
CA ALA A 187 79.82 11.04 -22.51
C ALA A 187 80.60 11.59 -23.72
N VAL A 188 79.95 12.29 -24.65
CA VAL A 188 80.62 13.06 -25.71
C VAL A 188 81.06 14.40 -25.10
N PRO A 189 82.34 14.59 -24.75
CA PRO A 189 82.81 15.86 -24.25
C PRO A 189 82.85 16.83 -25.42
N ALA A 190 82.46 18.08 -25.17
CA ALA A 190 82.83 19.20 -26.02
C ALA A 190 84.35 19.17 -26.22
N GLN A 191 84.79 18.66 -27.36
CA GLN A 191 86.12 18.91 -27.91
C GLN A 191 86.13 20.29 -28.54
#